data_AF-A0A245ZGP8-F1
#
_entry.id   AF-A0A245ZGP8-F1
#
_cell.length_a   1.000
_cell.length_b   1.000
_cell.length_c   1.000
_cell.angle_alpha   90.00
_cell.angle_beta   90.00
_cell.angle_gamma   90.00
#
_symmetry.space_group_name_H-M   'P 1'
#
loop_
_entity.id
_entity.type
_entity.pdbx_description
1 polymer ?
#
loop_
_entity_poly.entity_id
_entity_poly.type
_entity_poly.pdbx_seq_one_letter_code
_entity_poly.pdbx_strand_id
1 'polypeptide(L)'
;MKWFGLKAGREGSRPALSQSGARWGPGVAQGEWPAGYDAQVRAGYLGNAVAQRAVRLVAEAVGSAPLDASDPALLALVTARAGGGRLAEVVAAQVLLHGNAFIQVLRDEHGKVAELYPLRPERVGVVLDAGGWPAGYRYTVGARSSEIAPDAVIHVRGFHPLDDHYGLGCLGAASAAIAVHNAAGKWNKALLDNAARPSGALVYDPGDGSALSAEQFGRLREEMEAGFAGAGNAGRPMLLEGGLKWQALSLSPADMDFVGLKSAAAREIALAFGVPPMLLGLPGDATYANYREANRALWRLTVLPLADAVFGALAAGLRDQFPGARIEIDPDRVPALVEDRERLWAMVSAADFISADEKRQMVGWAQ
;
A
#
# COMPACT_ATOMS: atom_id res chain seq x y z
N MET A 1 -19.08 13.97 28.20
CA MET A 1 -18.40 13.56 26.95
C MET A 1 -17.82 12.15 27.12
N LYS A 2 -18.30 11.18 26.34
CA LYS A 2 -17.89 9.77 26.38
C LYS A 2 -16.93 9.52 25.21
N TRP A 3 -15.66 9.26 25.49
CA TRP A 3 -14.64 9.11 24.43
C TRP A 3 -14.09 7.69 24.30
N PHE A 4 -14.38 6.79 25.24
CA PHE A 4 -13.76 5.45 25.28
C PHE A 4 -14.64 4.34 25.87
N GLY A 5 -15.95 4.26 25.57
CA GLY A 5 -16.80 3.10 25.93
C GLY A 5 -16.91 2.69 27.42
N LEU A 6 -16.10 3.28 28.30
CA LEU A 6 -16.00 3.14 29.74
C LEU A 6 -15.88 4.56 30.29
N LYS A 7 -16.39 4.80 31.51
CA LYS A 7 -16.41 6.12 32.14
C LYS A 7 -15.02 6.75 32.03
N ALA A 8 -14.91 7.90 31.38
CA ALA A 8 -13.67 8.65 31.34
C ALA A 8 -13.14 8.82 32.77
N GLY A 9 -11.83 8.59 32.97
CA GLY A 9 -11.18 8.86 34.24
C GLY A 9 -11.53 10.26 34.74
N ARG A 10 -11.59 10.45 36.06
CA ARG A 10 -11.90 11.75 36.69
C ARG A 10 -11.05 12.85 36.04
N GLU A 11 -11.59 14.05 35.90
CA GLU A 11 -10.97 15.16 35.16
C GLU A 11 -9.52 15.46 35.58
N GLY A 12 -9.16 15.24 36.85
CA GLY A 12 -7.79 15.36 37.37
C GLY A 12 -6.86 14.14 37.19
N SER A 13 -7.32 13.07 36.52
CA SER A 13 -6.55 11.84 36.27
C SER A 13 -6.01 11.72 34.84
N ARG A 14 -6.39 12.66 33.96
CA ARG A 14 -5.90 12.68 32.58
C ARG A 14 -4.50 13.29 32.54
N PRO A 15 -3.48 12.59 32.04
CA PRO A 15 -2.19 13.21 31.77
C PRO A 15 -2.32 14.28 30.68
N ALA A 16 -1.42 15.26 30.69
CA ALA A 16 -1.28 16.19 29.59
C ALA A 16 -0.71 15.47 28.37
N LEU A 17 -1.29 15.70 27.20
CA LEU A 17 -0.79 15.24 25.91
C LEU A 17 -0.11 16.39 25.17
N SER A 18 0.68 16.05 24.14
CA SER A 18 1.29 17.05 23.27
C SER A 18 0.24 18.01 22.69
N GLN A 19 0.45 19.32 22.85
CA GLN A 19 -0.40 20.34 22.23
C GLN A 19 0.00 20.68 20.79
N SER A 20 1.11 20.10 20.31
CA SER A 20 1.38 20.04 18.87
C SER A 20 0.38 19.06 18.25
N GLY A 21 -0.86 19.51 18.07
CA GLY A 21 -1.77 18.88 17.13
C GLY A 21 -1.05 18.94 15.80
N ALA A 22 -0.40 17.84 15.41
CA ALA A 22 0.55 17.84 14.32
C ALA A 22 -0.19 18.23 13.06
N ARG A 23 -0.13 19.53 12.70
CA ARG A 23 -0.06 19.90 11.30
C ARG A 23 1.07 19.03 10.78
N TRP A 24 0.77 18.18 9.82
CA TRP A 24 1.79 17.68 8.90
C TRP A 24 2.46 18.91 8.25
N GLY A 25 3.38 19.52 8.98
CA GLY A 25 4.47 20.27 8.39
C GLY A 25 5.31 19.27 7.60
N PRO A 26 6.05 19.74 6.58
CA PRO A 26 6.93 18.86 5.83
C PRO A 26 7.80 18.11 6.84
N GLY A 27 7.67 16.79 6.87
CA GLY A 27 8.52 15.95 7.71
C GLY A 27 9.96 16.37 7.50
N VAL A 28 10.75 16.36 8.58
CA VAL A 28 12.18 16.64 8.56
C VAL A 28 12.77 16.06 7.28
N ALA A 29 13.25 16.93 6.39
CA ALA A 29 13.71 16.55 5.06
C ALA A 29 14.94 15.64 5.21
N GLN A 30 14.71 14.34 5.31
CA GLN A 30 15.74 13.34 5.16
C GLN A 30 15.95 13.13 3.66
N GLY A 31 16.72 14.01 3.02
CA GLY A 31 17.20 13.85 1.64
C GLY A 31 16.14 13.93 0.52
N GLU A 32 16.54 13.49 -0.68
CA GLU A 32 15.80 13.56 -1.97
C GLU A 32 14.60 12.59 -2.09
N TRP A 33 13.98 12.18 -0.99
CA TRP A 33 12.84 11.24 -0.99
C TRP A 33 11.49 11.97 -0.89
N PRO A 34 10.36 11.39 -1.36
CA PRO A 34 9.05 12.04 -1.28
C PRO A 34 8.70 12.44 0.17
N ALA A 35 8.71 13.75 0.43
CA ALA A 35 8.42 14.32 1.73
C ALA A 35 6.94 14.77 1.81
N GLY A 36 6.22 14.28 2.82
CA GLY A 36 4.80 14.59 3.03
C GLY A 36 3.84 13.64 2.29
N TYR A 37 2.62 13.53 2.82
CA TYR A 37 1.67 12.47 2.44
C TYR A 37 1.28 12.51 0.96
N ASP A 38 0.97 13.69 0.42
CA ASP A 38 0.54 13.83 -0.99
C ASP A 38 1.65 13.38 -1.95
N ALA A 39 2.91 13.76 -1.69
CA ALA A 39 4.05 13.35 -2.50
C ALA A 39 4.26 11.83 -2.42
N GLN A 40 4.15 11.25 -1.23
CA GLN A 40 4.27 9.81 -1.01
C GLN A 40 3.15 9.03 -1.72
N VAL A 41 1.90 9.52 -1.68
CA VAL A 41 0.76 8.90 -2.38
C VAL A 41 0.96 8.96 -3.90
N ARG A 42 1.42 10.09 -4.43
CA ARG A 42 1.72 10.23 -5.87
C ARG A 42 2.83 9.29 -6.32
N ALA A 43 3.93 9.21 -5.56
CA ALA A 43 5.07 8.37 -5.91
C ALA A 43 4.77 6.88 -5.73
N GLY A 44 4.11 6.52 -4.62
CA GLY A 44 3.78 5.15 -4.25
C GLY A 44 2.50 4.65 -4.91
N TYR A 45 1.35 5.14 -4.46
CA TYR A 45 0.06 4.56 -4.83
C TYR A 45 -0.38 4.89 -6.27
N LEU A 46 -0.10 6.10 -6.76
CA LEU A 46 -0.49 6.52 -8.12
C LEU A 46 0.58 6.19 -9.17
N GLY A 47 1.85 6.13 -8.77
CA GLY A 47 3.00 5.99 -9.68
C GLY A 47 3.72 4.64 -9.65
N ASN A 48 3.49 3.81 -8.63
CA ASN A 48 4.20 2.53 -8.46
C ASN A 48 3.23 1.34 -8.39
N ALA A 49 3.27 0.49 -9.41
CA ALA A 49 2.37 -0.66 -9.53
C ALA A 49 2.51 -1.67 -8.39
N VAL A 50 3.72 -1.86 -7.83
CA VAL A 50 3.95 -2.80 -6.73
C VAL A 50 3.28 -2.29 -5.46
N ALA A 51 3.51 -1.02 -5.13
CA ALA A 51 2.89 -0.39 -3.95
C ALA A 51 1.36 -0.35 -4.09
N GLN A 52 0.85 0.05 -5.26
CA GLN A 52 -0.60 0.06 -5.51
C GLN A 52 -1.20 -1.34 -5.37
N ARG A 53 -0.58 -2.37 -5.98
CA ARG A 53 -1.10 -3.73 -5.91
C ARG A 53 -1.06 -4.29 -4.48
N ALA A 54 0.00 -4.00 -3.72
CA ALA A 54 0.09 -4.43 -2.32
C ALA A 54 -1.02 -3.83 -1.46
N VAL A 55 -1.24 -2.51 -1.55
CA VAL A 55 -2.32 -1.82 -0.82
C VAL A 55 -3.69 -2.36 -1.24
N ARG A 56 -3.94 -2.48 -2.54
CA ARG A 56 -5.21 -3.00 -3.05
C ARG A 56 -5.48 -4.43 -2.61
N LEU A 57 -4.47 -5.30 -2.63
CA LEU A 57 -4.64 -6.70 -2.23
C LEU A 57 -5.12 -6.82 -0.77
N VAL A 58 -4.55 -6.02 0.14
CA VAL A 58 -4.97 -6.00 1.55
C VAL A 58 -6.32 -5.31 1.72
N ALA A 59 -6.49 -4.11 1.16
CA ALA A 59 -7.72 -3.32 1.33
C ALA A 59 -8.95 -3.98 0.71
N GLU A 60 -8.82 -4.55 -0.49
CA GLU A 60 -9.89 -5.30 -1.16
C GLU A 60 -10.20 -6.59 -0.39
N ALA A 61 -9.21 -7.25 0.21
CA ALA A 61 -9.46 -8.42 1.07
C ALA A 61 -10.27 -8.04 2.31
N VAL A 62 -9.95 -6.94 3.01
CA VAL A 62 -10.75 -6.43 4.14
C VAL A 62 -12.16 -6.05 3.69
N GLY A 63 -12.29 -5.31 2.58
CA GLY A 63 -13.60 -4.84 2.09
C GLY A 63 -14.47 -5.94 1.49
N SER A 64 -13.89 -7.04 1.04
CA SER A 64 -14.61 -8.19 0.47
C SER A 64 -14.79 -9.36 1.43
N ALA A 65 -14.21 -9.29 2.62
CA ALA A 65 -14.33 -10.32 3.62
C ALA A 65 -15.82 -10.57 3.97
N PRO A 66 -16.22 -11.84 4.15
CA PRO A 66 -17.54 -12.17 4.67
C PRO A 66 -17.64 -11.68 6.12
N LEU A 67 -18.64 -10.84 6.40
CA LEU A 67 -18.85 -10.27 7.73
C LEU A 67 -20.06 -10.87 8.41
N ASP A 68 -19.93 -11.07 9.72
CA ASP A 68 -21.04 -11.24 10.65
C ASP A 68 -21.16 -9.99 11.51
N ALA A 69 -22.39 -9.55 11.73
CA ALA A 69 -22.67 -8.41 12.60
C ALA A 69 -23.80 -8.72 13.58
N SER A 70 -23.80 -8.04 14.72
CA SER A 70 -24.85 -8.18 15.73
C SER A 70 -26.23 -7.68 15.26
N ASP A 71 -26.28 -6.84 14.24
CA ASP A 71 -27.52 -6.23 13.71
C ASP A 71 -27.46 -6.12 12.18
N PRO A 72 -28.52 -6.49 11.43
CA PRO A 72 -28.56 -6.37 9.97
C PRO A 72 -28.39 -4.95 9.43
N ALA A 73 -28.90 -3.92 10.13
CA ALA A 73 -28.73 -2.53 9.73
C ALA A 73 -27.29 -2.06 9.97
N LEU A 74 -26.62 -2.55 11.01
CA LEU A 74 -25.19 -2.33 11.22
C LEU A 74 -24.37 -2.96 10.07
N LEU A 75 -24.69 -4.19 9.67
CA LEU A 75 -24.07 -4.86 8.53
C LEU A 75 -24.25 -4.05 7.24
N ALA A 76 -25.46 -3.53 6.99
CA ALA A 76 -25.75 -2.72 5.82
C ALA A 76 -24.91 -1.43 5.79
N LEU A 77 -24.73 -0.75 6.92
CA LEU A 77 -23.91 0.46 7.02
C LEU A 77 -22.43 0.18 6.71
N VAL A 78 -21.86 -0.91 7.25
CA VAL A 78 -20.42 -1.20 7.09
C VAL A 78 -20.07 -1.82 5.75
N THR A 79 -21.02 -2.47 5.09
CA THR A 79 -20.88 -3.03 3.74
C THR A 79 -21.27 -2.05 2.63
N ALA A 80 -21.81 -0.88 3.00
CA ALA A 80 -22.17 0.17 2.07
C ALA A 80 -20.97 0.65 1.24
N ARG A 81 -21.27 1.20 0.07
CA ARG A 81 -20.27 1.86 -0.78
C ARG A 81 -20.14 3.32 -0.40
N ALA A 82 -18.91 3.78 -0.23
CA ALA A 82 -18.59 5.17 0.08
C ALA A 82 -17.25 5.52 -0.58
N GLY A 83 -17.08 6.78 -1.01
CA GLY A 83 -15.82 7.25 -1.58
C GLY A 83 -15.33 6.48 -2.82
N GLY A 84 -16.24 5.89 -3.61
CA GLY A 84 -15.93 5.14 -4.84
C GLY A 84 -15.68 3.63 -4.68
N GLY A 85 -15.54 3.13 -3.44
CA GLY A 85 -15.30 1.72 -3.12
C GLY A 85 -16.31 1.17 -2.11
N ARG A 86 -16.03 -0.01 -1.54
CA ARG A 86 -16.69 -0.45 -0.30
C ARG A 86 -16.12 0.37 0.87
N LEU A 87 -16.93 0.74 1.85
CA LEU A 87 -16.47 1.56 2.98
C LEU A 87 -15.24 0.96 3.66
N ALA A 88 -15.30 -0.32 4.03
CA ALA A 88 -14.21 -1.02 4.70
C ALA A 88 -12.92 -1.08 3.86
N GLU A 89 -13.03 -1.18 2.54
CA GLU A 89 -11.87 -1.13 1.61
C GLU A 89 -11.21 0.25 1.67
N VAL A 90 -11.99 1.33 1.56
CA VAL A 90 -11.47 2.70 1.61
C VAL A 90 -10.82 3.00 2.96
N VAL A 91 -11.48 2.61 4.05
CA VAL A 91 -10.96 2.79 5.42
C VAL A 91 -9.66 2.00 5.62
N ALA A 92 -9.61 0.73 5.20
CA ALA A 92 -8.41 -0.09 5.28
C ALA A 92 -7.24 0.53 4.48
N ALA A 93 -7.51 1.01 3.26
CA ALA A 93 -6.50 1.69 2.46
C ALA A 93 -5.98 2.98 3.12
N GLN A 94 -6.85 3.77 3.74
CA GLN A 94 -6.47 4.99 4.47
C GLN A 94 -5.60 4.65 5.70
N VAL A 95 -5.94 3.61 6.46
CA VAL A 95 -5.11 3.15 7.57
C VAL A 95 -3.75 2.66 7.08
N LEU A 96 -3.69 1.86 6.00
CA LEU A 96 -2.42 1.37 5.46
C LEU A 96 -1.52 2.50 4.92
N LEU A 97 -2.10 3.47 4.22
CA LEU A 97 -1.35 4.55 3.60
C LEU A 97 -0.97 5.65 4.59
N HIS A 98 -1.95 6.17 5.35
CA HIS A 98 -1.80 7.33 6.22
C HIS A 98 -1.63 6.94 7.70
N GLY A 99 -1.95 5.71 8.10
CA GLY A 99 -2.05 5.32 9.52
C GLY A 99 -3.33 5.80 10.19
N ASN A 100 -4.19 6.52 9.46
CA ASN A 100 -5.39 7.15 10.00
C ASN A 100 -6.52 7.04 9.00
N ALA A 101 -7.70 6.66 9.48
CA ALA A 101 -8.94 6.79 8.76
C ALA A 101 -9.96 7.51 9.63
N PHE A 102 -10.67 8.47 9.05
CA PHE A 102 -11.69 9.25 9.74
C PHE A 102 -13.01 9.00 9.03
N ILE A 103 -13.99 8.45 9.73
CA ILE A 103 -15.30 8.15 9.19
C ILE A 103 -16.29 9.11 9.83
N GLN A 104 -16.83 10.02 9.05
CA GLN A 104 -17.90 10.91 9.50
C GLN A 104 -19.20 10.13 9.59
N VAL A 105 -19.85 10.21 10.74
CA VAL A 105 -21.15 9.61 11.00
C VAL A 105 -22.24 10.62 10.65
N LEU A 106 -22.90 10.42 9.52
CA LEU A 106 -23.99 11.27 9.06
C LEU A 106 -25.31 10.74 9.64
N ARG A 107 -26.06 11.64 10.28
CA ARG A 107 -27.33 11.32 10.93
C ARG A 107 -28.50 11.95 10.19
N ASP A 108 -29.63 11.28 10.20
CA ASP A 108 -30.90 11.79 9.68
C ASP A 108 -31.54 12.83 10.63
N GLU A 109 -32.70 13.35 10.23
CA GLU A 109 -33.49 14.32 11.01
C GLU A 109 -33.93 13.80 12.38
N HIS A 110 -33.94 12.47 12.58
CA HIS A 110 -34.29 11.80 13.84
C HIS A 110 -33.06 11.44 14.67
N GLY A 111 -31.86 11.83 14.25
CA GLY A 111 -30.60 11.55 14.93
C GLY A 111 -30.06 10.13 14.75
N LYS A 112 -30.67 9.31 13.88
CA LYS A 112 -30.19 7.97 13.53
C LYS A 112 -29.09 8.06 12.48
N VAL A 113 -28.07 7.23 12.61
CA VAL A 113 -27.01 7.06 11.61
C VAL A 113 -27.64 6.60 10.30
N ALA A 114 -27.49 7.44 9.29
CA ALA A 114 -27.98 7.22 7.94
C ALA A 114 -26.84 6.77 7.01
N GLU A 115 -25.66 7.36 7.14
CA GLU A 115 -24.53 7.10 6.26
C GLU A 115 -23.20 7.22 7.01
N LEU A 116 -22.22 6.45 6.57
CA LEU A 116 -20.83 6.51 7.00
C LEU A 116 -19.97 7.01 5.84
N TYR A 117 -19.31 8.15 6.02
CA TYR A 117 -18.53 8.77 4.97
C TYR A 117 -17.04 8.84 5.34
N PRO A 118 -16.13 8.15 4.61
CA PRO A 118 -14.71 8.21 4.87
C PRO A 118 -14.13 9.54 4.38
N LEU A 119 -13.68 10.37 5.32
CA LEU A 119 -12.99 11.62 5.04
C LEU A 119 -11.55 11.33 4.60
N ARG A 120 -11.02 12.16 3.70
CA ARG A 120 -9.60 12.09 3.32
C ARG A 120 -8.73 12.51 4.51
N PRO A 121 -7.82 11.65 5.01
CA PRO A 121 -7.18 11.85 6.29
C PRO A 121 -6.26 13.08 6.33
N GLU A 122 -5.59 13.41 5.22
CA GLU A 122 -4.70 14.58 5.14
C GLU A 122 -5.43 15.93 5.19
N ARG A 123 -6.76 15.90 5.14
CA ARG A 123 -7.64 17.07 5.25
C ARG A 123 -8.29 17.19 6.62
N VAL A 124 -8.06 16.23 7.51
CA VAL A 124 -8.61 16.23 8.86
C VAL A 124 -7.52 16.67 9.83
N GLY A 125 -7.78 17.75 10.55
CA GLY A 125 -7.00 18.16 11.71
C GLY A 125 -7.73 17.82 13.00
N VAL A 126 -7.03 17.23 13.96
CA VAL A 126 -7.54 17.03 15.32
C VAL A 126 -7.51 18.35 16.08
N VAL A 127 -8.65 18.77 16.64
CA VAL A 127 -8.77 19.95 17.50
C VAL A 127 -8.62 19.50 18.94
N LEU A 128 -7.68 20.09 19.68
CA LEU A 128 -7.33 19.68 21.05
C LEU A 128 -7.93 20.64 22.09
N ASP A 129 -8.25 20.12 23.27
CA ASP A 129 -8.52 20.92 24.47
C ASP A 129 -7.22 21.41 25.14
N ALA A 130 -7.37 22.13 26.25
CA ALA A 130 -6.24 22.67 27.01
C ALA A 130 -5.31 21.59 27.60
N GLY A 131 -5.80 20.36 27.79
CA GLY A 131 -4.99 19.22 28.23
C GLY A 131 -4.32 18.47 27.09
N GLY A 132 -4.52 18.92 25.84
CA GLY A 132 -4.04 18.23 24.65
C GLY A 132 -4.94 17.05 24.24
N TRP A 133 -6.11 16.85 24.85
CA TRP A 133 -7.02 15.77 24.46
C TRP A 133 -7.90 16.21 23.29
N PRO A 134 -8.23 15.32 22.35
CA PRO A 134 -9.08 15.73 21.23
C PRO A 134 -10.49 16.13 21.67
N ALA A 135 -10.88 17.34 21.28
CA ALA A 135 -12.16 17.98 21.56
C ALA A 135 -13.07 18.06 20.33
N GLY A 136 -12.52 17.80 19.14
CA GLY A 136 -13.25 17.81 17.88
C GLY A 136 -12.31 17.60 16.70
N TYR A 137 -12.86 17.71 15.50
CA TYR A 137 -12.11 17.59 14.27
C TYR A 137 -12.38 18.80 13.37
N ARG A 138 -11.44 19.11 12.51
CA ARG A 138 -11.56 20.16 11.49
C ARG A 138 -11.28 19.55 10.15
N TYR A 139 -12.24 19.63 9.23
CA TYR A 139 -12.05 19.18 7.85
C TYR A 139 -11.83 20.40 6.94
N THR A 140 -10.71 20.42 6.22
CA THR A 140 -10.30 21.57 5.41
C THR A 140 -10.15 21.18 3.93
N VAL A 141 -10.81 21.94 3.04
CA VAL A 141 -10.73 21.80 1.59
C VAL A 141 -10.48 23.17 0.97
N GLY A 142 -9.24 23.41 0.54
CA GLY A 142 -8.82 24.73 0.07
C GLY A 142 -8.99 25.77 1.18
N ALA A 143 -9.72 26.85 0.91
CA ALA A 143 -10.01 27.90 1.89
C ALA A 143 -11.21 27.59 2.81
N ARG A 144 -11.96 26.51 2.55
CA ARG A 144 -13.14 26.15 3.34
C ARG A 144 -12.76 25.19 4.46
N SER A 145 -13.25 25.48 5.66
CA SER A 145 -13.03 24.64 6.84
C SER A 145 -14.34 24.44 7.58
N SER A 146 -14.62 23.21 8.00
CA SER A 146 -15.77 22.83 8.82
C SER A 146 -15.30 22.15 10.10
N GLU A 147 -15.80 22.59 11.24
CA GLU A 147 -15.60 21.88 12.50
C GLU A 147 -16.63 20.76 12.63
N ILE A 148 -16.18 19.61 13.12
CA ILE A 148 -16.96 18.40 13.26
C ILE A 148 -16.86 17.97 14.72
N ALA A 149 -18.01 17.69 15.32
CA ALA A 149 -18.10 17.25 16.69
C ALA A 149 -17.35 15.91 16.89
N PRO A 150 -16.73 15.69 18.06
CA PRO A 150 -15.90 14.52 18.30
C PRO A 150 -16.68 13.19 18.25
N ASP A 151 -17.97 13.21 18.56
CA ASP A 151 -18.89 12.07 18.49
C ASP A 151 -19.47 11.82 17.09
N ALA A 152 -19.23 12.75 16.15
CA ALA A 152 -19.62 12.61 14.74
C ALA A 152 -18.49 12.03 13.87
N VAL A 153 -17.36 11.63 14.45
CA VAL A 153 -16.23 11.04 13.73
C VAL A 153 -15.72 9.79 14.44
N ILE A 154 -15.63 8.69 13.71
CA ILE A 154 -14.93 7.49 14.12
C ILE A 154 -13.49 7.59 13.59
N HIS A 155 -12.51 7.60 14.49
CA HIS A 155 -11.09 7.70 14.14
C HIS A 155 -10.41 6.35 14.34
N VAL A 156 -10.07 5.68 13.24
CA VAL A 156 -9.24 4.47 13.24
C VAL A 156 -7.78 4.88 13.14
N ARG A 157 -6.96 4.46 14.10
CA ARG A 157 -5.53 4.81 14.19
C ARG A 157 -4.65 3.58 14.25
N GLY A 158 -3.63 3.55 13.40
CA GLY A 158 -2.47 2.69 13.59
C GLY A 158 -1.65 3.13 14.80
N PHE A 159 -0.74 2.26 15.25
CA PHE A 159 0.18 2.61 16.33
C PHE A 159 1.21 3.64 15.87
N HIS A 160 1.46 4.67 16.68
CA HIS A 160 2.53 5.65 16.46
C HIS A 160 3.29 5.84 17.78
N PRO A 161 4.60 5.51 17.86
CA PRO A 161 5.33 5.58 19.13
C PRO A 161 5.70 7.01 19.56
N LEU A 162 5.58 7.98 18.66
CA LEU A 162 6.02 9.38 18.88
C LEU A 162 4.90 10.43 18.71
N ASP A 163 3.63 10.02 18.56
CA ASP A 163 2.52 10.95 18.32
C ASP A 163 1.31 10.47 19.13
N ASP A 164 0.70 11.40 19.88
CA ASP A 164 -0.44 11.10 20.76
C ASP A 164 -1.78 11.07 20.01
N HIS A 165 -1.83 11.72 18.84
CA HIS A 165 -3.05 12.08 18.13
C HIS A 165 -3.24 11.32 16.83
N TYR A 166 -2.17 10.98 16.11
CA TYR A 166 -2.24 10.31 14.81
C TYR A 166 -1.55 8.94 14.82
N GLY A 167 -2.06 8.03 13.99
CA GLY A 167 -1.40 6.76 13.71
C GLY A 167 -0.33 6.86 12.62
N LEU A 168 0.56 5.86 12.58
CA LEU A 168 1.59 5.73 11.54
C LEU A 168 1.16 4.73 10.46
N GLY A 169 1.23 5.12 9.20
CA GLY A 169 0.99 4.25 8.04
C GLY A 169 2.26 3.62 7.49
N CYS A 170 2.11 2.68 6.56
CA CYS A 170 3.23 1.98 5.92
C CYS A 170 3.94 2.82 4.85
N LEU A 171 3.27 3.84 4.30
CA LEU A 171 3.77 4.56 3.13
C LEU A 171 5.06 5.35 3.42
N GLY A 172 5.17 5.93 4.61
CA GLY A 172 6.40 6.59 5.07
C GLY A 172 7.57 5.61 5.14
N ALA A 173 7.36 4.43 5.75
CA ALA A 173 8.39 3.39 5.83
C ALA A 173 8.78 2.83 4.46
N ALA A 174 7.84 2.72 3.52
CA ALA A 174 8.09 2.26 2.15
C ALA A 174 8.74 3.31 1.24
N SER A 175 8.83 4.58 1.65
CA SER A 175 9.15 5.71 0.75
C SER A 175 10.51 5.59 0.06
N ALA A 176 11.54 5.11 0.76
CA ALA A 176 12.87 4.92 0.18
C ALA A 176 12.84 3.82 -0.91
N ALA A 177 12.27 2.66 -0.60
CA ALA A 177 12.13 1.55 -1.55
C ALA A 177 11.28 1.94 -2.77
N ILE A 178 10.18 2.68 -2.57
CA ILE A 178 9.34 3.23 -3.65
C ILE A 178 10.17 4.11 -4.58
N ALA A 179 10.98 5.00 -4.02
CA ALA A 179 11.75 5.93 -4.81
C ALA A 179 12.91 5.25 -5.56
N VAL A 180 13.61 4.28 -4.94
CA VAL A 180 14.59 3.42 -5.65
C VAL A 180 13.92 2.67 -6.80
N HIS A 181 12.79 2.02 -6.55
CA HIS A 181 12.05 1.28 -7.58
C HIS A 181 11.62 2.19 -8.75
N ASN A 182 11.10 3.38 -8.44
CA ASN A 182 10.67 4.35 -9.44
C ASN A 182 11.86 4.93 -10.22
N ALA A 183 12.97 5.22 -9.56
CA ALA A 183 14.19 5.71 -10.20
C ALA A 183 14.77 4.66 -11.16
N ALA A 184 14.84 3.39 -10.75
CA ALA A 184 15.26 2.31 -11.63
C ALA A 184 14.33 2.14 -12.85
N GLY A 185 13.01 2.32 -12.66
CA GLY A 185 12.06 2.34 -13.78
C GLY A 185 12.31 3.47 -14.77
N LYS A 186 12.54 4.70 -14.27
CA LYS A 186 12.88 5.86 -15.09
C LYS A 186 14.21 5.69 -15.81
N TRP A 187 15.23 5.15 -15.12
CA TRP A 187 16.52 4.82 -15.71
C TRP A 187 16.37 3.83 -16.85
N ASN A 188 15.65 2.71 -16.65
CA ASN A 188 15.43 1.72 -17.71
C ASN A 188 14.67 2.32 -18.90
N LYS A 189 13.66 3.16 -18.64
CA LYS A 189 12.96 3.88 -19.70
C LYS A 189 13.91 4.82 -20.45
N ALA A 190 14.70 5.61 -19.75
CA ALA A 190 15.68 6.51 -20.35
C ALA A 190 16.74 5.74 -21.14
N LEU A 191 17.20 4.60 -20.64
CA LEU A 191 18.10 3.72 -21.35
C LEU A 191 17.44 3.22 -22.64
N LEU A 192 16.16 2.84 -22.64
CA LEU A 192 15.44 2.40 -23.84
C LEU A 192 15.15 3.54 -24.82
N ASP A 193 14.72 4.70 -24.33
CA ASP A 193 14.47 5.91 -25.12
C ASP A 193 15.78 6.39 -25.77
N ASN A 194 16.89 6.32 -25.03
CA ASN A 194 18.23 6.62 -25.51
C ASN A 194 18.90 5.42 -26.19
N ALA A 195 18.32 4.22 -26.16
CA ALA A 195 18.79 3.02 -26.87
C ALA A 195 18.46 3.06 -28.37
N ALA A 196 18.07 4.22 -28.89
CA ALA A 196 18.68 4.78 -30.10
C ALA A 196 20.20 5.04 -29.93
N ARG A 197 20.89 4.27 -29.07
CA ARG A 197 22.33 4.23 -28.94
C ARG A 197 22.85 3.63 -30.24
N PRO A 198 23.94 4.17 -30.82
CA PRO A 198 24.66 3.45 -31.84
C PRO A 198 24.95 2.04 -31.31
N SER A 199 24.62 1.00 -32.08
CA SER A 199 24.94 -0.40 -31.74
C SER A 199 26.45 -0.63 -31.60
N GLY A 200 27.24 0.35 -32.03
CA GLY A 200 28.67 0.45 -31.87
C GLY A 200 29.18 1.77 -32.44
N ALA A 201 30.45 2.05 -32.24
CA ALA A 201 31.16 3.12 -32.91
C ALA A 201 32.08 2.53 -33.97
N LEU A 202 32.12 3.18 -35.13
CA LEU A 202 33.12 2.88 -36.15
C LEU A 202 34.38 3.71 -35.85
N VAL A 203 35.46 3.02 -35.46
CA VAL A 203 36.74 3.63 -35.11
C VAL A 203 37.68 3.49 -36.31
N TYR A 204 38.20 4.60 -36.82
CA TYR A 204 39.23 4.61 -37.85
C TYR A 204 40.60 4.81 -37.20
N ASP A 205 41.45 3.80 -37.29
CA ASP A 205 42.82 3.82 -36.77
C ASP A 205 43.78 3.17 -37.78
N PRO A 206 44.28 3.94 -38.76
CA PRO A 206 45.19 3.45 -39.79
C PRO A 206 46.62 3.23 -39.28
N GLY A 207 46.94 3.62 -38.04
CA GLY A 207 48.27 3.46 -37.44
C GLY A 207 49.33 4.49 -37.86
N ASP A 208 49.05 5.31 -38.89
CA ASP A 208 49.92 6.39 -39.37
C ASP A 208 49.43 7.80 -38.94
N GLY A 209 48.33 7.87 -38.20
CA GLY A 209 47.71 9.11 -37.73
C GLY A 209 46.95 9.89 -38.81
N SER A 210 46.78 9.33 -40.01
CA SER A 210 45.97 9.94 -41.06
C SER A 210 44.48 9.96 -40.69
N ALA A 211 43.74 10.95 -41.17
CA ALA A 211 42.29 11.03 -41.04
C ALA A 211 41.61 10.72 -42.38
N LEU A 212 40.36 10.25 -42.32
CA LEU A 212 39.54 10.09 -43.53
C LEU A 212 39.35 11.44 -44.23
N SER A 213 39.46 11.46 -45.56
CA SER A 213 39.06 12.63 -46.34
C SER A 213 37.53 12.85 -46.22
N ALA A 214 37.06 14.07 -46.46
CA ALA A 214 35.64 14.39 -46.40
C ALA A 214 34.80 13.53 -47.37
N GLU A 215 35.37 13.20 -48.53
CA GLU A 215 34.75 12.34 -49.54
C GLU A 215 34.65 10.88 -49.08
N GLN A 216 35.72 10.35 -48.46
CA GLN A 216 35.74 9.00 -47.89
C GLN A 216 34.75 8.86 -46.72
N PHE A 217 34.68 9.87 -45.86
CA PHE A 217 33.72 9.91 -44.75
C PHE A 217 32.27 9.96 -45.25
N GLY A 218 31.99 10.77 -46.27
CA GLY A 218 30.67 10.85 -46.89
C GLY A 218 30.20 9.50 -47.45
N ARG A 219 31.06 8.83 -48.23
CA ARG A 219 30.77 7.50 -48.78
C ARG A 219 30.51 6.46 -47.69
N LEU A 220 31.35 6.44 -46.65
CA LEU A 220 31.24 5.50 -45.53
C LEU A 220 29.93 5.70 -44.74
N ARG A 221 29.52 6.96 -44.56
CA ARG A 221 28.24 7.29 -43.92
C ARG A 221 27.05 6.80 -44.74
N GLU A 222 27.06 7.02 -46.05
CA GLU A 222 26.00 6.57 -46.95
C GLU A 222 25.90 5.02 -46.98
N GLU A 223 27.03 4.33 -47.05
CA GLU A 223 27.09 2.86 -46.97
C GLU A 223 26.55 2.34 -45.62
N MET A 224 26.85 3.01 -44.51
CA MET A 224 26.29 2.68 -43.19
C MET A 224 24.77 2.89 -43.11
N GLU A 225 24.29 4.06 -43.55
CA GLU A 225 22.86 4.39 -43.51
C GLU A 225 22.07 3.42 -44.42
N ALA A 226 22.58 3.07 -45.60
CA ALA A 226 21.92 2.13 -46.51
C ALA A 226 22.00 0.66 -46.04
N GLY A 227 23.12 0.25 -45.44
CA GLY A 227 23.38 -1.14 -45.08
C GLY A 227 22.79 -1.57 -43.75
N PHE A 228 22.61 -0.64 -42.80
CA PHE A 228 22.35 -0.95 -41.39
C PHE A 228 21.21 -0.17 -40.74
N ALA A 229 20.58 0.78 -41.44
CA ALA A 229 19.38 1.43 -40.93
C ALA A 229 18.15 0.51 -41.05
N GLY A 230 17.30 0.50 -40.01
CA GLY A 230 16.04 -0.24 -39.99
C GLY A 230 16.15 -1.70 -39.52
N ALA A 231 15.06 -2.21 -38.94
CA ALA A 231 15.01 -3.53 -38.32
C ALA A 231 15.32 -4.70 -39.27
N GLY A 232 15.10 -4.53 -40.58
CA GLY A 232 15.37 -5.56 -41.60
C GLY A 232 16.84 -5.77 -41.95
N ASN A 233 17.73 -4.88 -41.50
CA ASN A 233 19.17 -4.95 -41.77
C ASN A 233 20.00 -5.46 -40.58
N ALA A 234 19.34 -5.84 -39.48
CA ALA A 234 20.00 -6.36 -38.29
C ALA A 234 20.77 -7.67 -38.59
N GLY A 235 22.03 -7.75 -38.15
CA GLY A 235 22.86 -8.96 -38.29
C GLY A 235 23.56 -9.12 -39.65
N ARG A 236 23.51 -8.13 -40.54
CA ARG A 236 24.29 -8.17 -41.79
C ARG A 236 25.80 -8.10 -41.48
N PRO A 237 26.64 -8.95 -42.08
CA PRO A 237 28.09 -8.83 -41.94
C PRO A 237 28.59 -7.50 -42.52
N MET A 238 29.43 -6.78 -41.78
CA MET A 238 30.08 -5.54 -42.23
C MET A 238 31.52 -5.83 -42.63
N LEU A 239 31.91 -5.47 -43.85
CA LEU A 239 33.31 -5.51 -44.28
C LEU A 239 33.99 -4.21 -43.87
N LEU A 240 35.11 -4.32 -43.15
CA LEU A 240 35.88 -3.18 -42.65
C LEU A 240 37.29 -3.24 -43.23
N GLU A 241 37.73 -2.17 -43.87
CA GLU A 241 39.04 -2.07 -44.53
C GLU A 241 39.86 -0.89 -43.97
N GLY A 242 41.17 -0.88 -44.23
CA GLY A 242 42.02 0.31 -44.02
C GLY A 242 42.15 0.81 -42.57
N GLY A 243 42.05 -0.07 -41.56
CA GLY A 243 42.14 0.34 -40.15
C GLY A 243 40.80 0.68 -39.51
N LEU A 244 39.68 0.49 -40.21
CA LEU A 244 38.34 0.56 -39.62
C LEU A 244 38.09 -0.61 -38.67
N LYS A 245 37.57 -0.31 -37.48
CA LYS A 245 37.19 -1.28 -36.46
C LYS A 245 35.79 -0.95 -35.94
N TRP A 246 34.92 -1.95 -35.85
CA TRP A 246 33.64 -1.80 -35.18
C TRP A 246 33.80 -2.11 -33.70
N GLN A 247 33.51 -1.12 -32.86
CA GLN A 247 33.49 -1.30 -31.41
C GLN A 247 32.03 -1.37 -30.95
N ALA A 248 31.57 -2.58 -30.61
CA ALA A 248 30.23 -2.77 -30.07
C ALA A 248 30.13 -2.08 -28.69
N LEU A 249 29.10 -1.26 -28.51
CA LEU A 249 28.77 -0.67 -27.22
C LEU A 249 27.86 -1.66 -26.47
N SER A 250 28.39 -2.32 -25.43
CA SER A 250 27.63 -3.24 -24.58
C SER A 250 27.05 -2.53 -23.35
N LEU A 251 26.05 -3.14 -22.70
CA LEU A 251 25.58 -2.68 -21.39
C LEU A 251 26.71 -2.76 -20.38
N SER A 252 26.90 -1.69 -19.61
CA SER A 252 27.92 -1.67 -18.58
C SER A 252 27.49 -2.57 -17.41
N PRO A 253 28.43 -3.15 -16.63
CA PRO A 253 28.10 -3.87 -15.39
C PRO A 253 27.26 -3.05 -14.40
N ALA A 254 27.41 -1.72 -14.41
CA ALA A 254 26.58 -0.81 -13.62
C ALA A 254 25.09 -0.85 -14.06
N ASP A 255 24.79 -1.01 -15.35
CA ASP A 255 23.42 -1.13 -15.86
C ASP A 255 22.72 -2.42 -15.40
N MET A 256 23.48 -3.51 -15.18
CA MET A 256 22.95 -4.78 -14.68
C MET A 256 22.58 -4.73 -13.18
N ASP A 257 23.31 -3.94 -12.39
CA ASP A 257 23.06 -3.79 -10.95
C ASP A 257 21.68 -3.15 -10.67
N PHE A 258 21.20 -2.26 -11.56
CA PHE A 258 19.88 -1.63 -11.44
C PHE A 258 18.70 -2.60 -11.52
N VAL A 259 18.83 -3.72 -12.25
CA VAL A 259 17.77 -4.75 -12.31
C VAL A 259 17.64 -5.47 -10.97
N GLY A 260 18.78 -5.77 -10.33
CA GLY A 260 18.84 -6.34 -8.98
C GLY A 260 18.25 -5.38 -7.95
N LEU A 261 18.68 -4.12 -7.95
CA LEU A 261 18.18 -3.07 -7.06
C LEU A 261 16.67 -2.86 -7.19
N LYS A 262 16.14 -2.83 -8.43
CA LYS A 262 14.69 -2.70 -8.65
C LYS A 262 13.91 -3.87 -8.05
N SER A 263 14.44 -5.08 -8.20
CA SER A 263 13.80 -6.30 -7.68
C SER A 263 13.83 -6.36 -6.16
N ALA A 264 14.94 -5.96 -5.54
CA ALA A 264 15.06 -5.83 -4.09
C ALA A 264 14.09 -4.76 -3.54
N ALA A 265 14.06 -3.58 -4.16
CA ALA A 265 13.15 -2.51 -3.79
C ALA A 265 11.67 -2.93 -3.90
N ALA A 266 11.30 -3.69 -4.94
CA ALA A 266 9.94 -4.24 -5.05
C ALA A 266 9.57 -5.15 -3.87
N ARG A 267 10.52 -5.95 -3.37
CA ARG A 267 10.31 -6.83 -2.20
C ARG A 267 10.23 -6.05 -0.89
N GLU A 268 11.02 -4.98 -0.73
CA GLU A 268 10.92 -4.07 0.43
C GLU A 268 9.58 -3.34 0.46
N ILE A 269 9.05 -2.92 -0.70
CA ILE A 269 7.70 -2.35 -0.80
C ILE A 269 6.66 -3.38 -0.33
N ALA A 270 6.75 -4.62 -0.82
CA ALA A 270 5.83 -5.69 -0.43
C ALA A 270 5.87 -5.95 1.09
N LEU A 271 7.09 -6.00 1.66
CA LEU A 271 7.33 -6.16 3.09
C LEU A 271 6.67 -5.05 3.90
N ALA A 272 6.81 -3.79 3.50
CA ALA A 272 6.26 -2.65 4.22
C ALA A 272 4.72 -2.71 4.35
N PHE A 273 4.03 -3.27 3.36
CA PHE A 273 2.57 -3.45 3.38
C PHE A 273 2.13 -4.83 3.89
N GLY A 274 3.06 -5.67 4.38
CA GLY A 274 2.74 -7.01 4.90
C GLY A 274 2.33 -8.02 3.84
N VAL A 275 2.67 -7.79 2.57
CA VAL A 275 2.25 -8.66 1.46
C VAL A 275 3.39 -9.61 1.06
N PRO A 276 3.17 -10.93 1.10
CA PRO A 276 4.12 -11.89 0.56
C PRO A 276 4.45 -11.61 -0.92
N PRO A 277 5.74 -11.48 -1.31
CA PRO A 277 6.15 -11.09 -2.67
C PRO A 277 5.54 -11.94 -3.79
N MET A 278 5.35 -13.23 -3.55
CA MET A 278 4.74 -14.17 -4.50
C MET A 278 3.29 -13.82 -4.85
N LEU A 279 2.52 -13.25 -3.91
CA LEU A 279 1.14 -12.82 -4.19
C LEU A 279 1.09 -11.57 -5.09
N LEU A 280 2.21 -10.86 -5.20
CA LEU A 280 2.40 -9.74 -6.13
C LEU A 280 3.01 -10.18 -7.47
N GLY A 281 3.31 -11.47 -7.65
CA GLY A 281 3.98 -12.00 -8.84
C GLY A 281 5.45 -11.59 -8.94
N LEU A 282 6.09 -11.22 -7.82
CA LEU A 282 7.52 -10.91 -7.82
C LEU A 282 8.34 -12.21 -7.98
N PRO A 283 9.45 -12.20 -8.74
CA PRO A 283 10.24 -13.41 -9.04
C PRO A 283 10.75 -14.11 -7.77
N GLY A 284 10.74 -15.45 -7.74
CA GLY A 284 11.22 -16.31 -6.64
C GLY A 284 10.67 -17.74 -6.77
N ASP A 285 11.00 -18.64 -5.82
CA ASP A 285 10.56 -20.04 -5.83
C ASP A 285 9.07 -20.19 -5.48
N ALA A 286 8.21 -20.02 -6.50
CA ALA A 286 6.77 -20.13 -6.39
C ALA A 286 6.28 -21.55 -6.75
N THR A 287 6.06 -22.39 -5.74
CA THR A 287 5.29 -23.63 -5.88
C THR A 287 3.83 -23.42 -5.46
N TYR A 288 2.90 -24.28 -5.88
CA TYR A 288 1.50 -24.23 -5.43
C TYR A 288 1.35 -24.32 -3.90
N ALA A 289 2.18 -25.14 -3.26
CA ALA A 289 2.19 -25.27 -1.80
C ALA A 289 2.62 -23.95 -1.15
N ASN A 290 3.68 -23.33 -1.64
CA ASN A 290 4.14 -22.03 -1.16
C ASN A 290 3.04 -20.97 -1.34
N TYR A 291 2.34 -20.95 -2.48
CA TYR A 291 1.28 -19.97 -2.77
C TYR A 291 0.14 -20.04 -1.75
N ARG A 292 -0.33 -21.25 -1.42
CA ARG A 292 -1.40 -21.44 -0.42
C ARG A 292 -0.98 -20.95 0.96
N GLU A 293 0.23 -21.31 1.40
CA GLU A 293 0.76 -20.87 2.70
C GLU A 293 0.97 -19.34 2.73
N ALA A 294 1.42 -18.73 1.64
CA ALA A 294 1.56 -17.28 1.55
C ALA A 294 0.19 -16.57 1.62
N ASN A 295 -0.84 -17.10 0.95
CA ASN A 295 -2.19 -16.54 1.04
C ASN A 295 -2.73 -16.64 2.47
N ARG A 296 -2.53 -17.78 3.14
CA ARG A 296 -2.90 -17.94 4.56
C ARG A 296 -2.14 -16.95 5.46
N ALA A 297 -0.84 -16.79 5.24
CA ALA A 297 -0.01 -15.85 5.99
C ALA A 297 -0.48 -14.39 5.82
N LEU A 298 -0.83 -13.97 4.59
CA LEU A 298 -1.38 -12.64 4.33
C LEU A 298 -2.65 -12.40 5.17
N TRP A 299 -3.58 -13.37 5.17
CA TRP A 299 -4.82 -13.24 5.94
C TRP A 299 -4.55 -13.11 7.44
N ARG A 300 -3.73 -14.00 8.00
CA ARG A 300 -3.46 -14.06 9.44
C ARG A 300 -2.63 -12.89 9.97
N LEU A 301 -1.61 -12.47 9.23
CA LEU A 301 -0.62 -11.51 9.72
C LEU A 301 -0.96 -10.07 9.34
N THR A 302 -1.85 -9.85 8.37
CA THR A 302 -2.12 -8.51 7.83
C THR A 302 -3.60 -8.20 7.69
N VAL A 303 -4.37 -9.04 7.01
CA VAL A 303 -5.79 -8.73 6.72
C VAL A 303 -6.65 -8.79 7.97
N LEU A 304 -6.62 -9.88 8.74
CA LEU A 304 -7.44 -10.03 9.95
C LEU A 304 -7.09 -8.99 11.02
N PRO A 305 -5.81 -8.74 11.38
CA PRO A 305 -5.49 -7.71 12.38
C PRO A 305 -5.93 -6.30 11.96
N LEU A 306 -5.82 -5.96 10.67
CA LEU A 306 -6.29 -4.68 10.14
C LEU A 306 -7.82 -4.60 10.18
N ALA A 307 -8.50 -5.68 9.78
CA ALA A 307 -9.95 -5.76 9.84
C ALA A 307 -10.47 -5.62 11.27
N ASP A 308 -9.84 -6.28 12.25
CA ASP A 308 -10.20 -6.17 13.66
C ASP A 308 -10.08 -4.73 14.17
N ALA A 309 -9.00 -4.03 13.79
CA ALA A 309 -8.83 -2.62 14.14
C ALA A 309 -9.92 -1.73 13.51
N VAL A 310 -10.25 -1.96 12.25
CA VAL A 310 -11.28 -1.20 11.51
C VAL A 310 -12.68 -1.48 12.03
N PHE A 311 -13.08 -2.74 12.09
CA PHE A 311 -14.42 -3.16 12.50
C PHE A 311 -14.64 -2.96 14.00
N GLY A 312 -13.62 -3.18 14.83
CA GLY A 312 -13.67 -2.86 16.25
C GLY A 312 -13.90 -1.37 16.50
N ALA A 313 -13.24 -0.49 15.74
CA ALA A 313 -13.46 0.96 15.84
C ALA A 313 -14.84 1.38 15.32
N LEU A 314 -15.32 0.81 14.20
CA LEU A 314 -16.67 1.05 13.68
C LEU A 314 -17.74 0.61 14.67
N ALA A 315 -17.64 -0.62 15.19
CA ALA A 315 -18.53 -1.13 16.22
C ALA A 315 -18.51 -0.20 17.44
N ALA A 316 -17.32 0.21 17.88
CA ALA A 316 -17.14 1.09 19.03
C ALA A 316 -17.83 2.45 18.87
N GLY A 317 -17.67 3.09 17.71
CA GLY A 317 -18.22 4.41 17.41
C GLY A 317 -19.72 4.41 17.14
N LEU A 318 -20.29 3.24 16.80
CA LEU A 318 -21.71 3.07 16.51
C LEU A 318 -22.52 2.54 17.72
N ARG A 319 -21.87 2.33 18.88
CA ARG A 319 -22.49 1.77 20.10
C ARG A 319 -23.71 2.54 20.61
N ASP A 320 -23.76 3.85 20.38
CA ASP A 320 -24.90 4.67 20.84
C ASP A 320 -26.21 4.29 20.14
N GLN A 321 -26.14 3.86 18.87
CA GLN A 321 -27.31 3.39 18.12
C GLN A 321 -27.45 1.86 18.14
N PHE A 322 -26.34 1.14 18.21
CA PHE A 322 -26.30 -0.32 18.23
C PHE A 322 -25.67 -0.80 19.54
N PRO A 323 -26.45 -0.90 20.64
CA PRO A 323 -25.96 -1.43 21.89
C PRO A 323 -25.42 -2.86 21.69
N GLY A 324 -24.18 -3.11 22.11
CA GLY A 324 -23.54 -4.41 21.89
C GLY A 324 -23.08 -4.66 20.44
N ALA A 325 -22.91 -3.59 19.63
CA ALA A 325 -22.37 -3.67 18.28
C ALA A 325 -21.15 -4.60 18.20
N ARG A 326 -21.25 -5.63 17.36
CA ARG A 326 -20.18 -6.54 16.98
C ARG A 326 -20.12 -6.63 15.47
N ILE A 327 -18.93 -6.53 14.90
CA ILE A 327 -18.67 -6.70 13.47
C ILE A 327 -17.38 -7.50 13.37
N GLU A 328 -17.44 -8.69 12.78
CA GLU A 328 -16.32 -9.63 12.71
C GLU A 328 -16.28 -10.27 11.32
N ILE A 329 -15.09 -10.62 10.87
CA ILE A 329 -14.94 -11.47 9.68
C ILE A 329 -15.29 -12.90 10.09
N ASP A 330 -16.14 -13.56 9.30
CA ASP A 330 -16.37 -15.00 9.45
C ASP A 330 -15.20 -15.78 8.79
N PRO A 331 -14.27 -16.36 9.57
CA PRO A 331 -13.12 -17.07 9.02
C PRO A 331 -13.53 -18.34 8.27
N ASP A 332 -14.70 -18.92 8.56
CA ASP A 332 -15.18 -20.15 7.92
C ASP A 332 -15.60 -19.92 6.47
N ARG A 333 -15.99 -18.68 6.16
CA ARG A 333 -16.36 -18.25 4.81
C ARG A 333 -15.20 -17.66 4.02
N VAL A 334 -13.99 -17.61 4.61
CA VAL A 334 -12.77 -17.13 3.93
C VAL A 334 -12.05 -18.31 3.28
N PRO A 335 -12.00 -18.41 1.93
CA PRO A 335 -11.41 -19.57 1.24
C PRO A 335 -9.94 -19.83 1.62
N ALA A 336 -9.18 -18.79 1.94
CA ALA A 336 -7.78 -18.90 2.32
C ALA A 336 -7.55 -19.58 3.69
N LEU A 337 -8.60 -19.71 4.52
CA LEU A 337 -8.52 -20.22 5.89
C LEU A 337 -9.23 -21.58 6.08
N VAL A 338 -9.91 -22.09 5.05
CA VAL A 338 -10.70 -23.33 5.13
C VAL A 338 -9.86 -24.54 5.55
N GLU A 339 -8.64 -24.70 5.06
CA GLU A 339 -7.78 -25.85 5.41
C GLU A 339 -7.41 -25.88 6.91
N ASP A 340 -7.28 -24.72 7.55
CA ASP A 340 -7.03 -24.65 9.01
C ASP A 340 -8.24 -25.12 9.80
N ARG A 341 -9.43 -24.81 9.27
CA ARG A 341 -10.71 -25.19 9.84
C ARG A 341 -10.95 -26.69 9.74
N GLU A 342 -10.68 -27.28 8.58
CA GLU A 342 -10.73 -28.73 8.39
C GLU A 342 -9.81 -29.46 9.39
N ARG A 343 -8.60 -28.94 9.61
CA ARG A 343 -7.65 -29.49 10.59
C ARG A 343 -8.20 -29.39 12.02
N LEU A 344 -8.75 -28.23 12.41
CA LEU A 344 -9.38 -28.06 13.72
C LEU A 344 -10.55 -29.03 13.91
N TRP A 345 -11.41 -29.17 12.90
CA TRP A 345 -12.57 -30.07 12.94
C TRP A 345 -12.15 -31.53 13.06
N ALA A 346 -11.12 -31.96 12.32
CA ALA A 346 -10.56 -33.29 12.45
C ALA A 346 -10.01 -33.55 13.86
N MET A 347 -9.26 -32.60 14.42
CA MET A 347 -8.72 -32.69 15.79
C MET A 347 -9.82 -32.76 16.85
N VAL A 348 -10.82 -31.87 16.78
CA VAL A 348 -11.94 -31.83 17.73
C VAL A 348 -12.82 -33.08 17.61
N SER A 349 -13.07 -33.54 16.39
CA SER A 349 -13.88 -34.75 16.15
C SER A 349 -13.21 -35.99 16.73
N ALA A 350 -11.90 -36.14 16.54
CA ALA A 350 -11.10 -37.26 17.05
C ALA A 350 -10.81 -37.21 18.57
N ALA A 351 -11.11 -36.10 19.25
CA ALA A 351 -10.89 -35.99 20.69
C ALA A 351 -12.00 -36.70 21.48
N ASP A 352 -11.83 -38.00 21.74
CA ASP A 352 -12.85 -38.82 22.43
C ASP A 352 -13.05 -38.46 23.91
N PHE A 353 -12.14 -37.68 24.49
CA PHE A 353 -12.17 -37.25 25.89
C PHE A 353 -12.99 -35.97 26.15
N ILE A 354 -13.49 -35.32 25.09
CA ILE A 354 -14.24 -34.06 25.15
C ILE A 354 -15.72 -34.33 24.84
N SER A 355 -16.62 -33.74 25.63
CA SER A 355 -18.07 -33.89 25.41
C SER A 355 -18.52 -33.25 24.09
N ALA A 356 -19.68 -33.69 23.56
CA ALA A 356 -20.21 -33.13 22.32
C ALA A 356 -20.49 -31.63 22.42
N ASP A 357 -20.89 -31.12 23.59
CA ASP A 357 -21.17 -29.70 23.79
C ASP A 357 -19.88 -28.87 23.87
N GLU A 358 -18.84 -29.39 24.52
CA GLU A 358 -17.51 -28.78 24.48
C GLU A 358 -16.93 -28.78 23.06
N LYS A 359 -17.10 -29.87 22.30
CA LYS A 359 -16.71 -29.93 20.88
C LYS A 359 -17.42 -28.87 20.06
N ARG A 360 -18.74 -28.70 20.23
CA ARG A 360 -19.53 -27.64 19.57
C ARG A 360 -19.05 -26.24 19.92
N GLN A 361 -18.74 -25.98 21.19
CA GLN A 361 -18.18 -24.70 21.62
C GLN A 361 -16.79 -24.46 21.01
N MET A 362 -15.91 -25.47 20.99
CA MET A 362 -14.56 -25.37 20.40
C MET A 362 -14.58 -25.07 18.90
N VAL A 363 -15.59 -25.54 18.17
CA VAL A 363 -15.79 -25.19 16.76
C VAL A 363 -16.73 -24.00 16.56
N GLY A 364 -17.12 -23.27 17.59
CA GLY A 364 -17.94 -22.06 17.43
C GLY A 364 -19.36 -22.31 16.92
N TRP A 365 -19.90 -23.53 17.08
CA TRP A 365 -21.29 -23.89 16.80
C TRP A 365 -22.25 -23.55 17.95
N ALA A 366 -21.86 -22.67 18.86
CA ALA A 366 -22.72 -22.30 19.99
C ALA A 366 -24.02 -21.63 19.46
N GLN A 367 -25.15 -22.27 19.74
CA GLN A 367 -26.51 -21.84 19.39
C GLN A 367 -26.87 -20.50 20.03
#